data_AF-A0A2P5CRK3-F1
#
_entry.id   AF-A0A2P5CRK3-F1
#
_cell.length_a   1.000
_cell.length_b   1.000
_cell.length_c   1.000
_cell.angle_alpha   90.00
_cell.angle_beta   90.00
_cell.angle_gamma   90.00
#
_symmetry.space_group_name_H-M   'P 1'
#
loop_
_entity.id
_entity.type
_entity.pdbx_description
1 polymer ?
#
loop_
_entity_poly.entity_id
_entity_poly.type
_entity_poly.pdbx_seq_one_letter_code
_entity_poly.pdbx_strand_id
1 'polypeptide(L)'
;MEGKNEVSWNSIIAAYGNHGQLEESLALFREMLEQGILPDHVTFLGIISACGHAGRVDDGFHFFRLMTEEYKIPARMEHYACIVGLFGCAGRLNEAFETIKSMPFSPDAGVWDTLLGACRVHGNVELAEEVSKHLFELDPRDSGYYILLSNIHADAADWRCVL
;
A
#
# COMPACT_ATOMS: atom_id res chain seq x y z
N MET A 1 -34.93 11.28 7.56
CA MET A 1 -33.58 11.38 6.97
C MET A 1 -32.80 10.22 7.54
N GLU A 2 -32.60 9.17 6.75
CA GLU A 2 -31.70 8.08 7.13
C GLU A 2 -30.30 8.69 7.25
N GLY A 3 -29.79 8.75 8.48
CA GLY A 3 -28.48 9.35 8.75
C GLY A 3 -27.36 8.55 8.08
N LYS A 4 -26.30 9.23 7.65
CA LYS A 4 -25.07 8.58 7.18
C LYS A 4 -24.64 7.56 8.24
N ASN A 5 -24.44 6.32 7.83
CA ASN A 5 -23.86 5.28 8.66
C ASN A 5 -22.40 5.00 8.24
N GLU A 6 -21.68 4.20 9.01
CA GLU A 6 -20.28 3.81 8.76
C GLU A 6 -20.04 3.38 7.30
N VAL A 7 -20.91 2.54 6.74
CA VAL A 7 -20.80 2.06 5.35
C VAL A 7 -20.87 3.22 4.35
N SER A 8 -21.76 4.20 4.58
CA SER A 8 -21.88 5.36 3.71
C SER A 8 -20.63 6.25 3.76
N TRP A 9 -20.05 6.41 4.96
CA TRP A 9 -18.79 7.14 5.17
C TRP A 9 -17.62 6.47 4.48
N ASN A 10 -17.48 5.16 4.67
CA ASN A 10 -16.43 4.38 4.03
C ASN A 10 -16.53 4.45 2.51
N SER A 11 -17.75 4.37 1.97
CA SER A 11 -17.99 4.46 0.53
C SER A 11 -17.54 5.80 -0.04
N ILE A 12 -17.90 6.92 0.60
CA ILE A 12 -17.55 8.25 0.10
C ILE A 12 -16.05 8.54 0.29
N ILE A 13 -15.46 8.17 1.43
CA ILE A 13 -14.02 8.35 1.69
C ILE A 13 -13.18 7.55 0.68
N ALA A 14 -13.56 6.29 0.42
CA ALA A 14 -12.88 5.45 -0.57
C ALA A 14 -13.02 6.00 -2.00
N ALA A 15 -14.19 6.54 -2.36
CA ALA A 15 -14.39 7.16 -3.67
C ALA A 15 -13.43 8.34 -3.89
N TYR A 16 -13.34 9.26 -2.93
CA TYR A 16 -12.37 10.37 -2.99
C TYR A 16 -10.92 9.86 -2.98
N GLY A 17 -10.63 8.84 -2.16
CA GLY A 17 -9.28 8.29 -2.03
C GLY A 17 -8.76 7.60 -3.30
N ASN A 18 -9.63 6.89 -4.02
CA ASN A 18 -9.32 6.27 -5.31
C ASN A 18 -9.06 7.29 -6.43
N HIS A 19 -9.52 8.53 -6.26
CA HIS A 19 -9.25 9.64 -7.17
C HIS A 19 -8.11 10.54 -6.70
N GLY A 20 -7.38 10.16 -5.65
CA GLY A 20 -6.25 10.94 -5.10
C GLY A 20 -6.66 12.25 -4.45
N GLN A 21 -7.94 12.43 -4.14
CA GLN A 21 -8.49 13.62 -3.50
C GLN A 21 -8.32 13.54 -1.98
N LEU A 22 -7.06 13.60 -1.55
CA LEU A 22 -6.67 13.40 -0.15
C LEU A 22 -7.32 14.42 0.79
N GLU A 23 -7.35 15.70 0.42
CA GLU A 23 -7.89 16.74 1.30
C GLU A 23 -9.39 16.56 1.55
N GLU A 24 -10.13 16.13 0.51
CA GLU A 24 -11.54 15.78 0.59
C GLU A 24 -11.76 14.52 1.44
N SER A 25 -10.96 13.47 1.25
CA SER A 25 -10.99 12.27 2.10
C SER A 25 -10.74 12.61 3.57
N LEU A 26 -9.77 13.50 3.87
CA LEU A 26 -9.47 13.93 5.23
C LEU A 26 -10.56 14.84 5.82
N ALA A 27 -11.18 15.69 5.01
CA ALA A 27 -12.32 16.49 5.43
C ALA A 27 -13.51 15.60 5.83
N LEU A 28 -13.79 14.57 5.04
CA LEU A 28 -14.84 13.59 5.34
C LEU A 28 -14.51 12.76 6.58
N PHE A 29 -13.25 12.35 6.76
CA PHE A 29 -12.80 11.68 7.98
C PHE A 29 -13.02 12.55 9.23
N ARG A 30 -12.70 13.85 9.16
CA ARG A 30 -12.97 14.79 10.26
C ARG A 30 -14.47 14.93 10.54
N GLU A 31 -15.29 15.10 9.51
CA GLU A 31 -16.75 15.21 9.66
C GLU A 31 -17.35 13.93 10.27
N MET A 32 -16.83 12.75 9.90
CA MET A 32 -17.22 11.47 10.50
C MET A 32 -16.95 11.44 12.02
N LEU A 33 -15.77 11.88 12.44
CA LEU A 33 -15.40 11.98 13.86
C LEU A 33 -16.25 13.01 14.62
N GLU A 34 -16.52 14.17 14.03
CA GLU A 34 -17.37 15.21 14.61
C GLU A 34 -18.82 14.73 14.83
N GLN A 35 -19.29 13.81 13.98
CA GLN A 35 -20.60 13.16 14.14
C GLN A 35 -20.58 11.98 15.13
N GLY A 36 -19.44 11.72 15.78
CA GLY A 36 -19.28 10.64 16.76
C GLY A 36 -19.27 9.25 16.15
N ILE A 37 -19.03 9.14 14.84
CA ILE A 37 -18.94 7.86 14.14
C ILE A 37 -17.48 7.42 14.15
N LEU A 38 -17.23 6.22 14.65
CA LEU A 38 -15.87 5.68 14.77
C LEU A 38 -15.36 5.17 13.43
N PRO A 39 -14.14 5.50 13.02
CA PRO A 39 -13.52 4.94 11.83
C PRO A 39 -13.21 3.47 12.04
N ASP A 40 -13.25 2.72 10.95
CA ASP A 40 -12.92 1.32 10.93
C ASP A 40 -11.76 1.04 9.95
N HIS A 41 -11.41 -0.22 9.78
CA HIS A 41 -10.34 -0.63 8.86
C HIS A 41 -10.58 -0.14 7.42
N VAL A 42 -11.83 -0.10 6.93
CA VAL A 42 -12.11 0.38 5.57
C VAL A 42 -11.91 1.89 5.48
N THR A 43 -12.29 2.65 6.52
CA THR A 43 -12.02 4.09 6.59
C THR A 43 -10.52 4.37 6.42
N PHE A 44 -9.69 3.68 7.20
CA PHE A 44 -8.24 3.87 7.17
C PHE A 44 -7.62 3.41 5.86
N LEU A 45 -8.07 2.28 5.29
CA LEU A 45 -7.63 1.84 3.97
C LEU A 45 -7.86 2.93 2.91
N GLY A 46 -9.05 3.53 2.87
CA GLY A 46 -9.37 4.62 1.95
C GLY A 46 -8.45 5.83 2.09
N ILE A 47 -8.15 6.25 3.34
CA ILE A 47 -7.25 7.38 3.61
C ILE A 47 -5.81 7.05 3.22
N ILE A 48 -5.31 5.86 3.55
CA ILE A 48 -3.95 5.42 3.19
C ILE A 48 -3.79 5.36 1.67
N SER A 49 -4.79 4.82 0.95
CA SER A 49 -4.79 4.82 -0.51
C SER A 49 -4.81 6.24 -1.08
N ALA A 50 -5.60 7.15 -0.50
CA ALA A 50 -5.60 8.56 -0.88
C ALA A 50 -4.21 9.20 -0.74
N CYS A 51 -3.51 8.90 0.36
CA CYS A 51 -2.15 9.35 0.59
C CYS A 51 -1.18 8.82 -0.47
N GLY A 52 -1.32 7.54 -0.84
CA GLY A 52 -0.53 6.91 -1.90
C GLY A 52 -0.70 7.62 -3.25
N HIS A 53 -1.94 7.85 -3.69
CA HIS A 53 -2.23 8.55 -4.94
C HIS A 53 -1.78 10.02 -4.94
N ALA A 54 -1.81 10.67 -3.78
CA ALA A 54 -1.33 12.05 -3.62
C ALA A 54 0.21 12.16 -3.45
N GLY A 55 0.93 11.03 -3.40
CA GLY A 55 2.37 11.00 -3.15
C GLY A 55 2.77 11.40 -1.72
N ARG A 56 1.82 11.41 -0.78
CA ARG A 56 2.00 11.80 0.62
C ARG A 56 2.37 10.59 1.47
N VAL A 57 3.58 10.10 1.25
CA VAL A 57 4.10 8.85 1.82
C VAL A 57 4.07 8.86 3.34
N ASP A 58 4.63 9.91 3.96
CA ASP A 58 4.69 10.01 5.43
C ASP A 58 3.31 10.11 6.07
N ASP A 59 2.37 10.81 5.43
CA ASP A 59 0.98 10.87 5.88
C ASP A 59 0.33 9.49 5.85
N GLY A 60 0.51 8.73 4.75
CA GLY A 60 -0.05 7.39 4.62
C GLY A 60 0.47 6.44 5.71
N PHE A 61 1.77 6.48 5.99
CA PHE A 61 2.34 5.69 7.08
C PHE A 61 1.90 6.18 8.46
N HIS A 62 1.72 7.50 8.64
CA HIS A 62 1.14 8.06 9.85
C HIS A 62 -0.28 7.53 10.11
N PHE A 63 -1.16 7.51 9.09
CA PHE A 63 -2.51 6.97 9.23
C PHE A 63 -2.52 5.46 9.51
N PHE A 64 -1.59 4.70 8.93
CA PHE A 64 -1.41 3.28 9.28
C PHE A 64 -1.03 3.07 10.75
N ARG A 65 -0.11 3.90 11.28
CA ARG A 65 0.25 3.88 12.69
C ARG A 65 -0.91 4.35 13.57
N LEU A 66 -1.63 5.39 13.18
CA LEU A 66 -2.80 5.88 13.91
C LEU A 66 -3.85 4.78 14.05
N MET A 67 -4.14 4.05 12.96
CA MET A 67 -5.06 2.91 12.93
C MET A 67 -4.66 1.83 13.95
N THR A 68 -3.40 1.41 13.92
CA THR A 68 -2.90 0.25 14.70
C THR A 68 -2.55 0.60 16.15
N GLU A 69 -1.97 1.78 16.39
CA GLU A 69 -1.46 2.20 17.68
C GLU A 69 -2.48 2.97 18.52
N GLU A 70 -3.28 3.86 17.94
CA GLU A 70 -4.25 4.66 18.69
C GLU A 70 -5.64 4.05 18.66
N TYR A 71 -6.15 3.72 17.46
CA TYR A 71 -7.48 3.13 17.30
C TYR A 71 -7.50 1.62 17.59
N LYS A 72 -6.34 0.98 17.73
CA LYS A 72 -6.18 -0.46 18.00
C LYS A 72 -6.91 -1.35 16.98
N ILE A 73 -7.04 -0.86 15.74
CA ILE A 73 -7.64 -1.61 14.63
C ILE A 73 -6.53 -2.46 14.00
N PRO A 74 -6.70 -3.80 13.94
CA PRO A 74 -5.68 -4.67 13.37
C PRO A 74 -5.56 -4.47 11.86
N ALA A 75 -4.32 -4.26 11.40
CA ALA A 75 -4.01 -4.19 9.97
C ALA A 75 -4.25 -5.54 9.29
N ARG A 76 -4.82 -5.48 8.09
CA ARG A 76 -5.03 -6.63 7.19
C ARG A 76 -4.10 -6.54 5.98
N MET A 77 -4.05 -7.58 5.18
CA MET A 77 -3.15 -7.70 4.03
C MET A 77 -3.23 -6.50 3.08
N GLU A 78 -4.43 -5.97 2.84
CA GLU A 78 -4.69 -4.82 1.98
C GLU A 78 -4.00 -3.54 2.49
N HIS A 79 -3.93 -3.36 3.82
CA HIS A 79 -3.26 -2.21 4.41
C HIS A 79 -1.74 -2.29 4.22
N TYR A 80 -1.17 -3.47 4.42
CA TYR A 80 0.24 -3.69 4.17
C TYR A 80 0.59 -3.54 2.68
N ALA A 81 -0.23 -4.09 1.79
CA ALA A 81 -0.07 -3.93 0.34
C ALA A 81 -0.05 -2.43 -0.05
N CYS A 82 -0.98 -1.63 0.49
CA CYS A 82 -0.99 -0.19 0.27
C CYS A 82 0.28 0.50 0.79
N ILE A 83 0.77 0.16 1.99
CA ILE A 83 1.99 0.76 2.55
C ILE A 83 3.24 0.35 1.77
N VAL A 84 3.34 -0.92 1.36
CA VAL A 84 4.44 -1.41 0.51
C VAL A 84 4.44 -0.70 -0.84
N GLY A 85 3.28 -0.57 -1.49
CA GLY A 85 3.16 0.19 -2.74
C GLY A 85 3.51 1.66 -2.57
N LEU A 86 3.06 2.29 -1.48
CA LEU A 86 3.34 3.68 -1.14
C LEU A 86 4.85 3.93 -0.92
N PHE A 87 5.55 3.07 -0.19
CA PHE A 87 7.02 3.17 -0.05
C PHE A 87 7.73 2.83 -1.37
N GLY A 88 7.20 1.86 -2.11
CA GLY A 88 7.69 1.43 -3.41
C GLY A 88 7.73 2.59 -4.41
N CYS A 89 6.61 3.30 -4.60
CA CYS A 89 6.52 4.47 -5.49
C CYS A 89 7.46 5.62 -5.08
N ALA A 90 7.84 5.68 -3.80
CA ALA A 90 8.74 6.70 -3.27
C ALA A 90 10.22 6.33 -3.36
N GLY A 91 10.56 5.13 -3.86
CA GLY A 91 11.91 4.59 -3.83
C GLY A 91 12.41 4.21 -2.44
N ARG A 92 11.53 4.19 -1.43
CA ARG A 92 11.84 3.82 -0.03
C ARG A 92 11.80 2.31 0.15
N LEU A 93 12.53 1.60 -0.70
CA LEU A 93 12.41 0.15 -0.86
C LEU A 93 12.76 -0.64 0.41
N ASN A 94 13.72 -0.15 1.21
CA ASN A 94 14.06 -0.77 2.48
C ASN A 94 12.88 -0.72 3.46
N GLU A 95 12.16 0.39 3.53
CA GLU A 95 10.98 0.51 4.40
C GLU A 95 9.81 -0.33 3.89
N ALA A 96 9.66 -0.43 2.57
CA ALA A 96 8.72 -1.36 1.95
C ALA A 96 9.04 -2.82 2.35
N PHE A 97 10.31 -3.22 2.27
CA PHE A 97 10.74 -4.57 2.64
C PHE A 97 10.57 -4.86 4.14
N GLU A 98 10.96 -3.93 5.01
CA GLU A 98 10.76 -4.07 6.46
C GLU A 98 9.27 -4.10 6.82
N THR A 99 8.41 -3.39 6.08
CA THR A 99 6.95 -3.50 6.23
C THR A 99 6.47 -4.93 5.98
N ILE A 100 6.98 -5.60 4.93
CA ILE A 100 6.64 -7.00 4.64
C ILE A 100 7.11 -7.93 5.76
N LYS A 101 8.34 -7.75 6.25
CA LYS A 101 8.88 -8.56 7.36
C LYS A 101 8.13 -8.35 8.67
N SER A 102 7.54 -7.18 8.88
CA SER A 102 6.76 -6.85 10.08
C SER A 102 5.36 -7.46 10.09
N MET A 103 4.92 -8.11 9.01
CA MET A 103 3.58 -8.70 8.94
C MET A 103 3.40 -9.81 9.97
N PRO A 104 2.27 -9.82 10.71
CA PRO A 104 1.97 -10.88 11.69
C PRO A 104 1.44 -12.17 11.04
N PHE A 105 1.35 -12.22 9.71
CA PHE A 105 0.89 -13.34 8.90
C PHE A 105 1.78 -13.50 7.67
N SER A 106 1.66 -14.63 6.97
CA SER A 106 2.42 -14.88 5.74
C SER A 106 2.02 -13.85 4.67
N PRO A 107 2.97 -13.09 4.10
CA PRO A 107 2.70 -12.25 2.94
C PRO A 107 2.27 -13.13 1.75
N ASP A 108 1.37 -12.63 0.91
CA ASP A 108 1.00 -13.28 -0.35
C ASP A 108 1.92 -12.85 -1.50
N ALA A 109 1.76 -13.49 -2.66
CA ALA A 109 2.54 -13.15 -3.85
C ALA A 109 2.32 -11.69 -4.28
N GLY A 110 1.10 -11.15 -4.13
CA GLY A 110 0.76 -9.79 -4.57
C GLY A 110 1.57 -8.70 -3.87
N VAL A 111 1.83 -8.84 -2.56
CA VAL A 111 2.67 -7.87 -1.85
C VAL A 111 4.13 -7.94 -2.30
N TRP A 112 4.66 -9.15 -2.49
CA TRP A 112 6.01 -9.34 -2.99
C TRP A 112 6.18 -8.84 -4.43
N ASP A 113 5.21 -9.08 -5.30
CA ASP A 113 5.17 -8.57 -6.67
C ASP A 113 5.17 -7.04 -6.70
N THR A 114 4.44 -6.41 -5.79
CA THR A 114 4.42 -4.95 -5.63
C THR A 114 5.82 -4.42 -5.32
N LEU A 115 6.54 -5.05 -4.37
CA LEU A 115 7.90 -4.66 -4.04
C LEU A 115 8.89 -4.97 -5.16
N LEU A 116 8.77 -6.11 -5.84
CA LEU A 116 9.61 -6.49 -6.97
C LEU A 116 9.46 -5.48 -8.11
N GLY A 117 8.21 -5.09 -8.41
CA GLY A 117 7.88 -4.02 -9.33
C GLY A 117 8.57 -2.71 -8.94
N ALA A 118 8.49 -2.30 -7.68
CA ALA A 118 9.19 -1.11 -7.19
C ALA A 118 10.72 -1.21 -7.30
N CYS A 119 11.31 -2.38 -7.02
CA CYS A 119 12.74 -2.61 -7.19
C CYS A 119 13.16 -2.46 -8.66
N ARG A 120 12.33 -2.96 -9.59
CA ARG A 120 12.51 -2.72 -11.03
C ARG A 120 12.46 -1.23 -11.36
N VAL A 121 11.45 -0.53 -10.83
CA VAL A 121 11.22 0.92 -11.02
C VAL A 121 12.34 1.81 -10.47
N HIS A 122 13.12 1.32 -9.51
CA HIS A 122 14.20 2.09 -8.90
C HIS A 122 15.59 1.51 -9.15
N GLY A 123 15.69 0.42 -9.94
CA GLY A 123 16.95 -0.20 -10.33
C GLY A 123 17.67 -0.88 -9.18
N ASN A 124 16.96 -1.25 -8.10
CA ASN A 124 17.55 -1.93 -6.96
C ASN A 124 17.59 -3.44 -7.21
N VAL A 125 18.63 -3.87 -7.93
CA VAL A 125 18.81 -5.27 -8.34
C VAL A 125 19.04 -6.18 -7.13
N GLU A 126 19.79 -5.72 -6.12
CA GLU A 126 20.10 -6.51 -4.93
C GLU A 126 18.83 -6.90 -4.17
N LEU A 127 17.95 -5.92 -3.91
CA LEU A 127 16.68 -6.20 -3.23
C LEU A 127 15.72 -7.00 -4.13
N ALA A 128 15.74 -6.79 -5.45
CA ALA A 128 14.94 -7.59 -6.38
C ALA A 128 15.33 -9.07 -6.34
N GLU A 129 16.61 -9.40 -6.24
CA GLU A 129 17.09 -10.78 -6.07
C GLU A 129 16.65 -11.38 -4.74
N GLU A 130 16.67 -10.61 -3.65
CA GLU A 130 16.18 -11.05 -2.34
C GLU A 130 14.68 -11.32 -2.35
N VAL A 131 13.88 -10.39 -2.86
CA VAL A 131 12.41 -10.54 -2.99
C VAL A 131 12.04 -11.74 -3.86
N SER A 132 12.78 -11.97 -4.93
CA SER A 132 12.50 -13.07 -5.85
C SER A 132 12.69 -14.45 -5.19
N LYS A 133 13.63 -14.58 -4.24
CA LYS A 133 13.78 -15.83 -3.47
C LYS A 133 12.51 -16.15 -2.67
N HIS A 134 11.89 -15.14 -2.06
CA HIS A 134 10.64 -15.31 -1.32
C HIS A 134 9.45 -15.68 -2.24
N LEU A 135 9.38 -15.11 -3.44
CA LEU A 135 8.35 -15.46 -4.42
C LEU A 135 8.47 -16.91 -4.92
N PHE A 136 9.70 -17.39 -5.16
CA PHE A 136 9.94 -18.78 -5.56
C PHE A 136 9.54 -19.79 -4.49
N GLU A 137 9.72 -19.44 -3.21
CA GLU A 137 9.27 -20.28 -2.10
C GLU A 137 7.73 -20.34 -2.01
N LEU A 138 7.04 -19.26 -2.39
CA LEU A 138 5.57 -19.16 -2.36
C LEU A 138 4.89 -19.87 -3.54
N ASP A 139 5.36 -19.68 -4.77
CA ASP A 139 4.91 -20.44 -5.94
C ASP A 139 6.07 -20.81 -6.88
N PRO A 140 6.63 -22.02 -6.73
CA PRO A 140 7.75 -22.49 -7.56
C PRO A 140 7.41 -22.65 -9.06
N ARG A 141 6.15 -22.56 -9.47
CA ARG A 141 5.70 -22.85 -10.85
C ARG A 141 5.35 -21.60 -11.65
N ASP A 142 5.35 -20.43 -11.04
CA ASP A 142 5.06 -19.20 -11.78
C ASP A 142 6.28 -18.76 -12.60
N SER A 143 6.11 -18.82 -13.91
CA SER A 143 7.13 -18.46 -14.90
C SER A 143 7.27 -16.94 -15.11
N GLY A 144 6.31 -16.14 -14.62
CA GLY A 144 6.33 -14.68 -14.69
C GLY A 144 7.52 -14.08 -13.92
N TYR A 145 7.96 -14.72 -12.83
CA TYR A 145 9.07 -14.24 -12.01
C TYR A 145 10.41 -14.24 -12.75
N TYR A 146 10.68 -15.26 -13.57
CA TYR A 146 11.91 -15.30 -14.38
C TYR A 146 11.93 -14.19 -15.44
N ILE A 147 10.77 -13.86 -16.01
CA ILE A 147 10.62 -12.76 -16.96
C ILE A 147 10.85 -11.43 -16.26
N LEU A 148 10.27 -11.22 -15.07
CA LEU A 148 10.47 -10.01 -14.27
C LEU A 148 11.93 -9.82 -13.84
N LEU A 149 12.60 -10.88 -13.38
CA LEU A 149 14.02 -10.83 -13.00
C LEU A 149 14.90 -10.54 -14.22
N SER A 150 14.66 -11.22 -15.35
CA SER A 150 15.37 -10.97 -16.61
C SER A 150 15.13 -9.54 -17.12
N ASN A 151 13.92 -9.00 -16.96
CA ASN A 151 13.58 -7.64 -17.32
C ASN A 151 14.23 -6.63 -16.38
N ILE A 152 14.36 -6.89 -15.08
CA ILE A 152 15.11 -6.00 -14.16
C ILE A 152 16.58 -5.87 -14.59
N HIS A 153 17.19 -6.98 -15.02
CA HIS A 153 18.55 -6.95 -15.57
C HIS A 153 18.64 -6.24 -16.94
N ALA A 154 17.55 -6.19 -17.72
CA ALA A 154 17.51 -5.55 -19.03
C ALA A 154 17.06 -4.05 -19.00
N ASP A 155 16.11 -3.70 -18.13
CA ASP A 155 15.49 -2.37 -17.93
C ASP A 155 16.41 -1.39 -17.18
N ALA A 156 17.55 -1.84 -16.65
CA ALA A 156 18.62 -0.96 -16.18
C ALA A 156 19.17 0.00 -17.28
N ALA A 157 18.66 -0.11 -18.52
CA ALA A 157 19.02 0.69 -19.68
C ALA A 157 17.96 1.70 -20.18
N ASP A 158 16.68 1.70 -19.75
CA ASP A 158 15.73 2.76 -20.18
C ASP A 158 14.41 2.81 -19.38
N TRP A 159 13.95 4.02 -19.01
CA TRP A 159 12.88 4.26 -18.01
C TRP A 159 11.59 4.85 -18.60
N ARG A 160 10.43 4.44 -18.06
CA ARG A 160 9.37 5.31 -17.45
C ARG A 160 8.20 4.49 -16.88
N CYS A 161 7.87 4.76 -15.62
CA CYS A 161 6.75 4.16 -14.91
C CYS A 161 5.44 4.82 -15.31
N VAL A 162 4.42 4.01 -15.55
CA VAL A 162 3.03 4.47 -15.68
C VAL A 162 2.21 3.62 -14.71
N LEU A 163 1.41 4.35 -13.94
CA LEU A 163 0.39 3.90 -12.98
C LEU A 163 -0.54 2.82 -13.57
#